data_AF-A0A1G6N2E2-F1
#
_entry.id   AF-A0A1G6N2E2-F1
#
_cell.length_a   1.000
_cell.length_b   1.000
_cell.length_c   1.000
_cell.angle_alpha   90.00
_cell.angle_beta   90.00
_cell.angle_gamma   90.00
#
_symmetry.space_group_name_H-M   'P 1'
#
loop_
_entity.id
_entity.type
_entity.pdbx_description
1 polymer ?
#
loop_
_entity_poly.entity_id
_entity_poly.type
_entity_poly.pdbx_seq_one_letter_code
_entity_poly.pdbx_strand_id
1 'polypeptide(L)'
;MSVLVQGEHTVKNLVDLLSYRAYHTPGKIAFRFLTNGEEDDLFTYGMLHTKAQKIAAVLQQRNACGKRALLLYHSGPDYVK
;
A
#
# COMPACT_ATOMS: atom_id res chain seq x y z
N MET A 1 0.13 25.06 22.40
CA MET A 1 -0.68 24.09 21.64
C MET A 1 -0.21 24.17 20.20
N SER A 2 0.88 23.45 19.90
CA SER A 2 1.82 23.84 18.86
C SER A 2 1.44 23.32 17.47
N VAL A 3 1.20 24.30 16.59
CA VAL A 3 1.44 24.35 15.13
C VAL A 3 0.91 23.22 14.24
N LEU A 4 -0.18 23.54 13.53
CA LEU A 4 -0.41 23.04 12.18
C LEU A 4 0.67 23.61 11.24
N VAL A 5 1.80 22.92 11.13
CA VAL A 5 2.66 23.07 9.95
C VAL A 5 1.97 22.31 8.81
N GLN A 6 1.04 22.96 8.12
CA GLN A 6 0.71 22.59 6.75
C GLN A 6 1.87 23.07 5.88
N GLY A 7 2.98 22.33 5.91
CA GLY A 7 3.88 22.31 4.77
C GLY A 7 3.15 21.58 3.65
N GLU A 8 3.20 22.10 2.43
CA GLU A 8 2.77 21.40 1.23
C GLU A 8 3.36 19.97 1.26
N HIS A 9 2.57 18.98 1.65
CA HIS A 9 3.00 17.60 1.58
C HIS A 9 2.85 17.20 0.12
N THR A 10 3.81 17.63 -0.69
CA THR A 10 3.88 17.28 -2.10
C THR A 10 4.13 15.79 -2.18
N VAL A 11 3.05 15.04 -2.33
CA VAL A 11 3.07 13.60 -2.62
C VAL A 11 3.81 13.41 -3.94
N LYS A 12 4.99 12.79 -3.91
CA LYS A 12 5.86 12.67 -5.10
C LYS A 12 5.64 11.37 -5.85
N ASN A 13 5.13 10.35 -5.17
CA ASN A 13 4.88 9.03 -5.74
C ASN A 13 3.76 8.31 -4.97
N LEU A 14 3.38 7.12 -5.44
CA LEU A 14 2.30 6.33 -4.83
C LEU A 14 2.67 5.78 -3.44
N VAL A 15 3.95 5.57 -3.14
CA VAL A 15 4.43 5.12 -1.81
C VAL A 15 4.22 6.21 -0.78
N ASP A 16 4.53 7.47 -1.12
CA ASP A 16 4.28 8.63 -0.26
C ASP A 16 2.79 8.78 0.02
N LEU A 17 1.96 8.66 -1.02
CA LEU A 17 0.50 8.74 -0.90
C LEU A 17 -0.07 7.64 0.00
N LEU A 18 0.40 6.40 -0.16
CA LEU A 18 -0.02 5.26 0.64
C LEU A 18 0.37 5.46 2.10
N SER A 19 1.59 5.93 2.37
CA SER A 19 2.07 6.20 3.72
C SER A 19 1.26 7.30 4.39
N TYR A 20 0.99 8.40 3.68
CA TYR A 20 0.13 9.48 4.16
C TYR A 20 -1.28 8.97 4.53
N ARG A 21 -1.93 8.20 3.64
CA ARG A 21 -3.29 7.69 3.87
C ARG A 21 -3.34 6.62 4.95
N ALA A 22 -2.31 5.79 5.07
CA ALA A 22 -2.19 4.81 6.15
C ALA A 22 -2.02 5.48 7.51
N TYR A 23 -1.34 6.64 7.57
CA TYR A 23 -1.20 7.41 8.80
C TYR A 23 -2.50 8.15 9.17
N HIS A 24 -3.08 8.90 8.23
CA HIS A 24 -4.24 9.76 8.53
C HIS A 24 -5.59 9.04 8.51
N THR A 25 -5.74 7.98 7.71
CA THR A 25 -7.00 7.26 7.52
C THR A 25 -6.79 5.74 7.43
N PRO A 26 -6.13 5.10 8.41
CA PRO A 26 -5.72 3.69 8.32
C PRO A 26 -6.87 2.72 8.08
N GLY A 27 -8.04 2.97 8.68
CA GLY A 27 -9.23 2.11 8.57
C GLY A 27 -10.06 2.32 7.31
N LYS A 28 -9.75 3.34 6.48
CA LYS A 28 -10.50 3.58 5.25
C LYS A 28 -10.15 2.52 4.21
N ILE A 29 -11.17 1.98 3.56
CA ILE A 29 -11.04 0.97 2.50
C ILE A 29 -10.29 1.58 1.32
N ALA A 30 -9.20 0.93 0.92
CA ALA A 30 -8.41 1.22 -0.27
C ALA A 30 -8.85 0.35 -1.45
N PHE A 31 -9.08 -0.94 -1.21
CA PHE A 31 -9.55 -1.89 -2.22
C PHE A 31 -10.63 -2.81 -1.66
N ARG A 32 -11.57 -3.17 -2.53
CA ARG A 32 -12.58 -4.20 -2.32
C ARG A 32 -12.59 -5.10 -3.55
N PHE A 33 -12.31 -6.38 -3.34
CA PHE A 33 -12.38 -7.38 -4.37
C PHE A 33 -13.71 -8.12 -4.27
N LEU A 34 -14.37 -8.25 -5.41
CA LEU A 34 -15.66 -8.91 -5.53
C LEU A 34 -15.44 -10.21 -6.31
N THR A 35 -15.82 -11.34 -5.72
CA THR A 35 -15.85 -12.62 -6.42
C THR A 35 -17.29 -13.07 -6.50
N ASN A 36 -17.79 -13.33 -7.72
CA ASN A 36 -19.18 -13.76 -7.94
C ASN A 36 -20.26 -12.87 -7.29
N GLY A 37 -19.96 -11.58 -7.06
CA GLY A 37 -20.89 -10.63 -6.43
C GLY A 37 -20.86 -10.62 -4.90
N GLU A 38 -20.06 -11.47 -4.26
CA GLU A 38 -19.81 -11.46 -2.82
C GLU A 38 -18.47 -10.78 -2.47
N GLU A 39 -18.39 -10.23 -1.26
CA GLU A 39 -17.20 -9.53 -0.75
C GLU A 39 -16.18 -10.53 -0.23
N ASP A 40 -15.13 -10.79 -1.00
CA ASP A 40 -14.11 -11.79 -0.64
C ASP A 40 -12.94 -11.18 0.12
N ASP A 41 -12.45 -10.00 -0.31
CA ASP A 41 -11.22 -9.42 0.22
C ASP A 41 -11.32 -7.89 0.32
N LEU A 42 -11.15 -7.36 1.54
CA LEU A 42 -11.13 -5.93 1.84
C LEU A 42 -9.75 -5.51 2.34
N PHE A 43 -9.18 -4.48 1.71
CA PHE A 43 -7.92 -3.88 2.14
C PHE A 43 -8.14 -2.44 2.56
N THR A 44 -7.84 -2.14 3.82
CA THR A 44 -7.72 -0.76 4.28
C THR A 44 -6.35 -0.18 3.92
N TYR A 45 -6.20 1.14 3.94
CA TYR A 45 -4.90 1.77 3.70
C TYR A 45 -3.83 1.31 4.69
N GLY A 46 -4.20 1.09 5.96
CA GLY A 46 -3.29 0.56 6.97
C GLY A 46 -2.80 -0.86 6.62
N MET A 47 -3.72 -1.76 6.26
CA MET A 47 -3.37 -3.13 5.86
C MET A 47 -2.44 -3.16 4.64
N LEU A 48 -2.78 -2.37 3.61
CA LEU A 48 -2.01 -2.30 2.39
C LEU A 48 -0.59 -1.78 2.64
N HIS A 49 -0.46 -0.72 3.45
CA HIS A 49 0.85 -0.18 3.83
C HIS A 49 1.72 -1.18 4.57
N THR A 50 1.18 -1.86 5.59
CA THR A 50 1.91 -2.88 6.34
C THR A 50 2.37 -4.04 5.43
N LYS A 51 1.53 -4.50 4.51
CA LYS A 51 1.90 -5.55 3.56
C LYS A 51 3.01 -5.11 2.61
N ALA A 52 2.88 -3.92 2.02
CA ALA A 52 3.90 -3.35 1.14
C ALA A 52 5.26 -3.23 1.86
N GLN A 53 5.28 -2.81 3.13
CA GLN A 53 6.51 -2.75 3.94
C GLN A 53 7.14 -4.12 4.16
N LYS A 54 6.34 -5.17 4.39
CA LYS A 54 6.85 -6.55 4.53
C LYS A 54 7.53 -7.03 3.25
N ILE A 55 6.91 -6.79 2.09
CA ILE A 55 7.51 -7.15 0.78
C ILE A 55 8.79 -6.34 0.54
N ALA A 56 8.75 -5.03 0.82
CA ALA A 56 9.91 -4.15 0.67
C ALA A 56 11.10 -4.61 1.54
N ALA A 57 10.86 -5.02 2.79
CA ALA A 57 11.90 -5.54 3.67
C ALA A 57 12.58 -6.79 3.07
N VAL A 58 11.80 -7.73 2.52
CA VAL A 58 12.34 -8.93 1.86
C VAL A 58 13.14 -8.57 0.60
N LEU A 59 12.66 -7.63 -0.20
CA LEU A 59 13.36 -7.16 -1.41
C LEU A 59 14.68 -6.44 -1.07
N GLN A 60 14.69 -5.64 -0.01
CA GLN A 60 15.88 -4.96 0.48
C GLN A 60 16.94 -5.96 0.96
N GLN A 61 16.54 -6.98 1.72
CA GLN A 61 17.44 -8.07 2.13
C GLN A 61 18.06 -8.82 0.95
N ARG A 62 17.37 -8.84 -0.21
CA ARG A 62 17.86 -9.45 -1.45
C ARG A 62 18.66 -8.50 -2.34
N ASN A 63 19.01 -7.30 -1.85
CA ASN A 63 19.71 -6.26 -2.62
C ASN A 63 18.99 -5.94 -3.95
N ALA A 64 17.65 -5.83 -3.93
CA ALA A 64 16.83 -5.62 -5.11
C ALA A 64 16.63 -4.13 -5.49
N CYS A 65 17.28 -3.21 -4.78
CA CYS A 65 17.17 -1.77 -5.08
C CYS A 65 17.62 -1.47 -6.52
N GLY A 66 16.79 -0.72 -7.26
CA GLY A 66 17.04 -0.39 -8.67
C GLY A 66 16.90 -1.55 -9.65
N LYS A 67 16.51 -2.75 -9.19
CA LYS A 67 16.34 -3.94 -10.03
C LYS A 67 14.90 -4.11 -10.48
N ARG A 68 14.73 -4.74 -11.65
CA ARG A 68 13.42 -5.15 -12.15
C ARG A 68 12.93 -6.37 -11.38
N ALA A 69 11.65 -6.37 -11.00
CA ALA A 69 10.98 -7.50 -10.38
C ALA A 69 9.90 -8.04 -11.34
N LEU A 70 9.80 -9.37 -11.45
CA LEU A 70 8.73 -10.03 -12.19
C LEU A 70 7.61 -10.38 -11.20
N LEU A 71 6.39 -9.94 -11.50
CA LEU A 71 5.19 -10.24 -10.72
C LEU A 71 4.38 -11.30 -11.49
N LEU A 72 4.34 -12.53 -10.96
CA LEU A 72 3.57 -13.65 -11.52
C LEU A 72 2.41 -13.95 -10.59
N TYR A 73 1.23 -13.44 -10.93
CA TYR A 73 0.00 -13.66 -10.18
C TYR A 73 -1.11 -14.07 -11.15
N HIS A 74 -2.04 -14.91 -10.69
CA HIS A 74 -3.30 -15.08 -11.39
C HIS A 74 -4.12 -13.78 -11.32
N SER A 75 -5.10 -13.60 -12.20
CA SER A 75 -6.08 -12.52 -12.04
C SER A 75 -6.80 -12.70 -10.71
N GLY A 76 -6.80 -11.68 -9.85
CA GLY A 76 -7.37 -11.76 -8.51
C GLY A 76 -6.75 -10.77 -7.53
N PRO A 77 -7.19 -10.76 -6.26
CA PRO A 77 -6.73 -9.81 -5.26
C PRO A 77 -5.23 -9.86 -4.97
N ASP A 78 -4.58 -10.98 -5.30
CA ASP A 78 -3.19 -11.24 -4.94
C ASP A 78 -2.17 -10.32 -5.64
N TYR A 79 -2.53 -9.65 -6.74
CA TYR A 79 -1.63 -8.65 -7.35
C TYR A 79 -1.45 -7.38 -6.49
N VAL A 80 -2.41 -7.09 -5.59
CA VAL A 80 -2.39 -5.90 -4.72
C VAL A 80 -1.84 -6.23 -3.32
N LYS A 81 -1.76 -7.52 -2.98
CA LYS A 81 -1.35 -7.98 -1.65
C LYS A 81 0.14 -7.78 -1.37
#